data_AF-A0A2N1TTC7-F1
#
_entry.id   AF-A0A2N1TTC7-F1
#
_cell.length_a   1.000
_cell.length_b   1.000
_cell.length_c   1.000
_cell.angle_alpha   90.00
_cell.angle_beta   90.00
_cell.angle_gamma   90.00
#
_symmetry.space_group_name_H-M   'P 1'
#
loop_
_entity.id
_entity.type
_entity.pdbx_description
1 polymer ?
#
loop_
_entity_poly.entity_id
_entity_poly.type
_entity_poly.pdbx_seq_one_letter_code
_entity_poly.pdbx_strand_id
1 'polypeptide(L)'
;MQTEMLKQHNVWMKIATFVFLCVMLAQTALSAAPIYNGVRYELKGVLIEDSKGFTLHTRDGRVFLLDVSPEKVKPFLNRWVSVHGNAHAADKTEILKVSKISQTNEPVKPVFAEELYSYYQKPAKLASRSGSKYTIDNVRWGIRQDPEANEPKSLHSWTTAAVDAEKVDQVFMVVLPMKPEVILAHAILVFTFKPGGFVNKSGSEAQALTVTIEAALPPGEMYDLAKTVKKTFNMVWNLTTFENYARMQVQYNKSEKRLIFYKVNLNEAQKKQLLQDAIAEACKNRRGEFYHITRNNCINNLVILLNRVLDEKLHMWWIPNALYNMTVTAPIHVFKTLMQKGIISDAEFELNRSNLASYFPAL
;
A
#
# COMPACT_ATOMS: atom_id res chain seq x y z
N MET A 1 -37.47 -51.69 -11.20
CA MET A 1 -36.84 -50.66 -12.06
C MET A 1 -36.53 -49.35 -11.30
N GLN A 2 -37.47 -48.72 -10.58
CA GLN A 2 -37.19 -47.47 -9.83
C GLN A 2 -36.18 -47.63 -8.67
N THR A 3 -36.20 -48.75 -7.94
CA THR A 3 -35.32 -49.00 -6.79
C THR A 3 -33.85 -49.17 -7.18
N GLU A 4 -33.60 -49.62 -8.41
CA GLU A 4 -32.26 -49.86 -8.95
C GLU A 4 -31.61 -48.55 -9.42
N MET A 5 -32.40 -47.67 -10.04
CA MET A 5 -31.95 -46.32 -10.42
C MET A 5 -31.59 -45.46 -9.19
N LEU A 6 -32.33 -45.57 -8.08
CA LEU A 6 -32.02 -44.88 -6.83
C LEU A 6 -30.72 -45.34 -6.18
N LYS A 7 -30.39 -46.64 -6.26
CA LYS A 7 -29.10 -47.16 -5.79
C LYS A 7 -27.95 -46.65 -6.65
N GLN A 8 -28.13 -46.64 -7.97
CA GLN A 8 -27.11 -46.16 -8.90
C GLN A 8 -26.84 -44.65 -8.70
N HIS A 9 -27.87 -43.84 -8.49
CA HIS A 9 -27.73 -42.41 -8.20
C HIS A 9 -26.95 -42.13 -6.91
N ASN A 10 -27.22 -42.88 -5.83
CA ASN A 10 -26.49 -42.74 -4.56
C ASN A 10 -25.01 -43.15 -4.65
N VAL A 11 -24.68 -44.10 -5.52
CA VAL A 11 -23.27 -44.48 -5.77
C VAL A 11 -22.55 -43.37 -6.52
N TRP A 12 -23.15 -42.80 -7.56
CA TRP A 12 -22.57 -41.67 -8.30
C TRP A 12 -22.39 -40.43 -7.43
N MET A 13 -23.33 -40.15 -6.53
CA MET A 13 -23.22 -39.01 -5.62
C MET A 13 -22.07 -39.19 -4.61
N LYS A 14 -21.89 -40.39 -4.05
CA LYS A 14 -20.77 -40.69 -3.15
C LYS A 14 -19.41 -40.64 -3.86
N ILE A 15 -19.33 -41.12 -5.10
CA ILE A 15 -18.12 -41.03 -5.93
C ILE A 15 -17.80 -39.56 -6.23
N ALA A 16 -18.80 -38.75 -6.60
CA ALA A 16 -18.60 -37.32 -6.85
C ALA A 16 -18.13 -36.57 -5.59
N THR A 17 -18.71 -36.87 -4.42
CA THR A 17 -18.26 -36.29 -3.14
C THR A 17 -16.83 -36.71 -2.79
N PHE A 18 -16.48 -37.99 -2.98
CA PHE A 18 -15.13 -38.47 -2.72
C PHE A 18 -14.08 -37.87 -3.66
N VAL A 19 -14.39 -37.79 -4.96
CA VAL A 19 -13.52 -37.13 -5.95
C VAL A 19 -13.34 -35.65 -5.63
N PHE A 20 -14.42 -34.95 -5.24
CA PHE A 20 -14.33 -33.55 -4.83
C PHE A 20 -13.46 -33.37 -3.58
N LEU A 21 -13.59 -34.26 -2.59
CA LEU A 21 -12.77 -34.25 -1.38
C LEU A 21 -11.29 -34.54 -1.70
N CYS A 22 -11.00 -35.48 -2.59
CA CYS A 22 -9.64 -35.78 -3.04
C CYS A 22 -9.03 -34.63 -3.85
N VAL A 23 -9.81 -33.93 -4.68
CA VAL A 23 -9.34 -32.73 -5.40
C VAL A 23 -9.04 -31.58 -4.42
N MET A 24 -9.88 -31.38 -3.40
CA MET A 24 -9.64 -30.40 -2.34
C MET A 24 -8.38 -30.75 -1.52
N LEU A 25 -8.22 -32.02 -1.13
CA LEU A 25 -7.04 -32.49 -0.40
C LEU A 25 -5.76 -32.42 -1.25
N ALA A 26 -5.84 -32.74 -2.54
CA ALA A 26 -4.73 -32.57 -3.47
C ALA A 26 -4.35 -31.09 -3.68
N GLN A 27 -5.32 -30.17 -3.66
CA GLN A 27 -5.05 -28.72 -3.66
C GLN A 27 -4.38 -28.25 -2.36
N THR A 28 -4.67 -28.87 -1.21
CA THR A 28 -3.94 -28.58 0.04
C THR A 28 -2.55 -29.22 0.10
N ALA A 29 -2.31 -30.28 -0.68
CA ALA A 29 -1.04 -31.03 -0.70
C ALA A 29 -0.06 -30.60 -1.80
N LEU A 30 -0.50 -29.81 -2.81
CA LEU A 30 0.43 -29.10 -3.68
C LEU A 30 1.14 -28.02 -2.85
N SER A 31 2.36 -28.36 -2.42
CA SER A 31 3.42 -27.51 -1.87
C SER A 31 3.05 -26.04 -1.65
N ALA A 32 3.21 -25.57 -0.41
CA ALA A 32 3.26 -24.17 -0.01
C ALA A 32 4.44 -23.41 -0.67
N ALA A 33 4.50 -23.41 -2.00
CA ALA A 33 5.40 -22.56 -2.76
C ALA A 33 5.01 -21.11 -2.44
N PRO A 34 5.96 -20.26 -2.02
CA PRO A 34 5.65 -18.87 -1.71
C PRO A 34 4.97 -18.22 -2.92
N ILE A 35 3.80 -17.64 -2.70
CA ILE A 35 3.02 -17.01 -3.75
C ILE A 35 3.56 -15.59 -3.96
N TYR A 36 4.48 -15.42 -4.90
CA TYR A 36 5.03 -14.11 -5.29
C TYR A 36 4.09 -13.35 -6.24
N ASN A 37 2.93 -12.92 -5.75
CA ASN A 37 1.96 -12.14 -6.55
C ASN A 37 1.57 -10.79 -5.93
N GLY A 38 2.17 -10.40 -4.80
CA GLY A 38 1.77 -9.20 -4.07
C GLY A 38 2.13 -7.91 -4.80
N VAL A 39 3.41 -7.76 -5.19
CA VAL A 39 3.93 -6.48 -5.71
C VAL A 39 4.74 -6.68 -6.98
N ARG A 40 4.42 -5.91 -8.02
CA ARG A 40 5.11 -5.96 -9.31
C ARG A 40 6.23 -4.93 -9.35
N TYR A 41 7.40 -5.37 -9.81
CA TYR A 41 8.56 -4.52 -10.02
C TYR A 41 9.02 -4.55 -11.48
N GLU A 42 9.51 -3.39 -11.93
CA GLU A 42 10.43 -3.27 -13.06
C GLU A 42 11.68 -2.52 -12.58
N LEU A 43 12.81 -3.21 -12.58
CA LEU A 43 14.06 -2.70 -12.02
C LEU A 43 15.17 -2.82 -13.05
N LYS A 44 16.06 -1.82 -13.06
CA LYS A 44 17.27 -1.84 -13.87
C LYS A 44 18.49 -1.93 -12.95
N GLY A 45 19.42 -2.81 -13.28
CA GLY A 45 20.59 -3.07 -12.46
C GLY A 45 21.61 -3.96 -13.14
N VAL A 46 22.71 -4.21 -12.43
CA VAL A 46 23.72 -5.19 -12.81
C VAL A 46 23.38 -6.51 -12.14
N LEU A 47 23.37 -7.58 -12.93
CA LEU A 47 23.11 -8.92 -12.45
C LEU A 47 24.42 -9.58 -11.98
N ILE A 48 24.45 -10.08 -10.75
CA ILE A 48 25.62 -10.69 -10.12
C ILE A 48 25.24 -12.09 -9.61
N GLU A 49 26.19 -13.01 -9.62
CA GLU A 49 26.09 -14.28 -8.89
C GLU A 49 27.04 -14.19 -7.68
N ASP A 50 26.49 -14.38 -6.49
CA ASP A 50 27.25 -14.38 -5.24
C ASP A 50 26.87 -15.58 -4.36
N SER A 51 27.46 -15.67 -3.16
CA SER A 51 27.22 -16.77 -2.21
C SER A 51 25.75 -17.01 -1.83
N LYS A 52 24.87 -16.02 -2.03
CA LYS A 52 23.43 -16.08 -1.74
C LYS A 52 22.59 -16.44 -2.97
N GLY A 53 23.20 -16.56 -4.14
CA GLY A 53 22.52 -16.84 -5.42
C GLY A 53 22.63 -15.69 -6.41
N PHE A 54 21.60 -15.50 -7.23
CA PHE A 54 21.57 -14.45 -8.25
C PHE A 54 20.98 -13.16 -7.68
N THR A 55 21.74 -12.07 -7.74
CA THR A 55 21.36 -10.77 -7.20
C THR A 55 21.30 -9.69 -8.28
N LEU A 56 20.37 -8.75 -8.13
CA LEU A 56 20.27 -7.55 -8.96
C LEU A 56 20.69 -6.33 -8.13
N HIS A 57 21.80 -5.71 -8.53
CA HIS A 57 22.32 -4.49 -7.92
C HIS A 57 21.83 -3.28 -8.72
N THR A 58 20.92 -2.51 -8.16
CA THR A 58 20.36 -1.33 -8.81
C THR A 58 21.27 -0.12 -8.62
N ARG A 59 21.15 0.86 -9.53
CA ARG A 59 21.95 2.10 -9.46
C ARG A 59 21.72 2.91 -8.18
N ASP A 60 20.53 2.79 -7.57
CA ASP A 60 20.18 3.45 -6.32
C ASP A 60 20.64 2.68 -5.06
N GLY A 61 21.49 1.67 -5.24
CA GLY A 61 22.15 0.93 -4.15
C GLY A 61 21.32 -0.19 -3.53
N ARG A 62 20.12 -0.47 -4.05
CA ARG A 62 19.31 -1.62 -3.60
C ARG A 62 19.86 -2.92 -4.21
N VAL A 63 19.71 -4.00 -3.46
CA VAL A 63 20.09 -5.34 -3.89
C VAL A 63 18.88 -6.25 -3.72
N PHE A 64 18.54 -6.99 -4.78
CA PHE A 64 17.41 -7.92 -4.79
C PHE A 64 17.91 -9.33 -5.06
N LEU A 65 17.50 -10.31 -4.26
CA LEU A 65 17.69 -11.72 -4.56
C LEU A 65 16.67 -12.15 -5.60
N LEU A 66 17.09 -12.89 -6.62
CA LEU A 66 16.25 -13.34 -7.71
C LEU A 66 15.89 -14.81 -7.54
N ASP A 67 14.59 -15.08 -7.38
CA ASP A 67 14.01 -16.42 -7.51
C ASP A 67 13.77 -16.70 -9.00
N VAL A 68 14.73 -17.39 -9.61
CA VAL A 68 14.81 -17.64 -11.05
C VAL A 68 15.75 -18.81 -11.34
N SER A 69 15.48 -19.55 -12.41
CA SER A 69 16.35 -20.68 -12.79
C SER A 69 17.69 -20.16 -13.35
N PRO A 70 18.82 -20.86 -13.07
CA PRO A 70 20.15 -20.45 -13.54
C PRO A 70 20.23 -20.21 -15.05
N GLU A 71 19.53 -21.00 -15.85
CA GLU A 71 19.56 -20.95 -17.32
C GLU A 71 19.03 -19.62 -17.86
N LYS A 72 18.07 -19.00 -17.15
CA LYS A 72 17.50 -17.70 -17.52
C LYS A 72 18.40 -16.53 -17.15
N VAL A 73 19.29 -16.71 -16.16
CA VAL A 73 20.16 -15.65 -15.61
C VAL A 73 21.53 -15.65 -16.26
N LYS A 74 22.15 -16.83 -16.43
CA LYS A 74 23.53 -17.00 -16.92
C LYS A 74 23.88 -16.15 -18.15
N PRO A 75 23.02 -16.02 -19.18
CA PRO A 75 23.31 -15.18 -20.34
C PRO A 75 23.50 -13.69 -20.04
N PHE A 76 23.04 -13.24 -18.88
CA PHE A 76 23.00 -11.83 -18.49
C PHE A 76 23.91 -11.49 -17.30
N LEU A 77 24.68 -12.45 -16.75
CA LEU A 77 25.58 -12.21 -15.64
C LEU A 77 26.61 -11.13 -15.96
N ASN A 78 26.86 -10.27 -14.98
CA ASN A 78 27.74 -9.09 -15.05
C ASN A 78 27.33 -8.07 -16.11
N ARG A 79 26.07 -8.10 -16.58
CA ARG A 79 25.53 -7.13 -17.53
C ARG A 79 24.45 -6.27 -16.90
N TRP A 80 24.25 -5.10 -17.50
CA TRP A 80 23.07 -4.29 -17.24
C TRP A 80 21.83 -4.94 -17.85
N VAL A 81 20.81 -5.10 -17.01
CA VAL A 81 19.53 -5.71 -17.37
C VAL A 81 18.36 -4.89 -16.87
N SER A 82 17.21 -5.06 -17.53
CA SER A 82 15.90 -4.81 -16.94
C SER A 82 15.31 -6.13 -16.47
N VAL A 83 14.88 -6.17 -15.21
CA VAL A 83 14.24 -7.32 -14.56
C VAL A 83 12.79 -6.95 -14.25
N HIS A 84 11.86 -7.74 -14.79
CA HIS A 84 10.47 -7.71 -14.37
C HIS A 84 10.20 -8.88 -13.44
N GLY A 85 9.78 -8.59 -12.22
CA GLY A 85 9.55 -9.61 -11.20
C GLY A 85 8.39 -9.25 -10.27
N ASN A 86 8.08 -10.20 -9.39
CA ASN A 86 7.09 -9.99 -8.34
C ASN A 86 7.74 -10.25 -6.98
N ALA A 87 7.56 -9.34 -6.04
CA ALA A 87 7.84 -9.56 -4.63
C ALA A 87 6.66 -10.28 -3.96
N HIS A 88 6.92 -10.88 -2.80
CA HIS A 88 5.90 -11.58 -2.02
C HIS A 88 4.80 -10.62 -1.52
N ALA A 89 5.21 -9.52 -0.90
CA ALA A 89 4.35 -8.47 -0.38
C ALA A 89 5.12 -7.14 -0.34
N ALA A 90 4.43 -6.01 -0.12
CA ALA A 90 5.06 -4.69 -0.14
C ALA A 90 6.04 -4.43 1.00
N ASP A 91 6.01 -5.28 2.03
CA ASP A 91 6.87 -5.26 3.20
C ASP A 91 7.92 -6.37 3.19
N LYS A 92 7.97 -7.17 2.10
CA LYS A 92 8.91 -8.25 1.82
C LYS A 92 9.34 -8.18 0.36
N THR A 93 10.15 -7.18 0.03
CA THR A 93 10.50 -6.81 -1.36
C THR A 93 11.90 -7.24 -1.77
N GLU A 94 12.65 -7.87 -0.88
CA GLU A 94 14.06 -8.24 -1.06
C GLU A 94 14.24 -9.43 -2.02
N ILE A 95 13.22 -10.27 -2.18
CA ILE A 95 13.23 -11.44 -3.07
C ILE A 95 12.21 -11.24 -4.19
N LEU A 96 12.68 -11.35 -5.43
CA LEU A 96 11.87 -11.19 -6.64
C LEU A 96 11.75 -12.50 -7.40
N LYS A 97 10.52 -13.00 -7.56
CA LYS A 97 10.23 -14.05 -8.54
C LYS A 97 10.27 -13.45 -9.93
N VAL A 98 11.28 -13.82 -10.70
CA VAL A 98 11.56 -13.20 -11.99
C VAL A 98 10.65 -13.77 -13.07
N SER A 99 9.98 -12.87 -13.79
CA SER A 99 9.14 -13.22 -14.94
C SER A 99 9.84 -12.96 -16.28
N LYS A 100 10.71 -11.93 -16.35
CA LYS A 100 11.42 -11.55 -17.56
C LYS A 100 12.74 -10.87 -17.20
N ILE A 101 13.80 -11.21 -17.94
CA ILE A 101 15.08 -10.50 -17.95
C ILE A 101 15.33 -10.08 -19.39
N SER A 102 15.75 -8.83 -19.59
CA SER A 102 16.16 -8.33 -20.90
C SER A 102 17.41 -7.48 -20.76
N GLN A 103 18.38 -7.69 -21.65
CA GLN A 103 19.59 -6.86 -21.70
C GLN A 103 19.21 -5.41 -22.06
N THR A 104 19.90 -4.46 -21.44
CA THR A 104 19.75 -3.03 -21.71
C THR A 104 21.13 -2.36 -21.85
N ASN A 105 21.21 -1.26 -22.59
CA ASN A 105 22.48 -0.66 -23.01
C ASN A 105 22.91 0.60 -22.22
N GLU A 106 22.34 0.93 -21.05
CA GLU A 106 22.72 2.16 -20.31
C GLU A 106 23.84 1.96 -19.27
N PRO A 107 24.88 2.83 -19.32
CA PRO A 107 25.07 3.88 -18.30
C PRO A 107 24.86 5.28 -18.91
N VAL A 108 23.61 5.72 -19.00
CA VAL A 108 23.19 7.13 -19.20
C VAL A 108 22.08 7.40 -18.17
N LYS A 109 21.89 8.67 -17.78
CA LYS A 109 20.89 9.05 -16.76
C LYS A 109 19.59 8.34 -17.06
N PRO A 110 19.06 7.57 -16.10
CA PRO A 110 17.93 6.75 -16.41
C PRO A 110 16.78 7.68 -16.77
N VAL A 111 16.31 7.59 -18.00
CA VAL A 111 14.92 7.96 -18.30
C VAL A 111 14.07 6.81 -17.76
N PHE A 112 14.10 6.62 -16.44
CA PHE A 112 12.82 6.45 -15.78
C PHE A 112 12.08 7.72 -16.18
N ALA A 113 10.82 7.64 -16.61
CA ALA A 113 9.99 8.85 -16.57
C ALA A 113 10.33 9.51 -15.23
N GLU A 114 10.88 10.73 -15.22
CA GLU A 114 11.07 11.49 -13.98
C GLU A 114 9.83 11.21 -13.19
N GLU A 115 9.91 10.60 -12.00
CA GLU A 115 8.70 10.07 -11.38
C GLU A 115 7.72 11.23 -11.30
N LEU A 116 6.75 11.18 -12.20
CA LEU A 116 5.95 12.33 -12.54
C LEU A 116 4.91 12.28 -11.43
N TYR A 117 5.28 12.86 -10.31
CA TYR A 117 4.42 13.00 -9.17
C TYR A 117 3.52 14.18 -9.43
N SER A 118 2.24 14.02 -9.14
CA SER A 118 1.34 15.15 -9.08
C SER A 118 1.89 16.15 -8.06
N TYR A 119 1.54 17.43 -8.20
CA TYR A 119 2.08 18.52 -7.36
C TYR A 119 1.87 18.31 -5.84
N TYR A 120 0.95 17.42 -5.45
CA TYR A 120 0.65 17.06 -4.07
C TYR A 120 1.35 15.77 -3.60
N GLN A 121 2.12 15.08 -4.45
CA GLN A 121 2.77 13.82 -4.13
C GLN A 121 4.30 14.02 -4.04
N LYS A 122 4.91 13.48 -3.00
CA LYS A 122 6.36 13.48 -2.81
C LYS A 122 6.72 12.38 -1.81
N PRO A 123 7.57 11.41 -2.19
CA PRO A 123 8.00 10.36 -1.27
C PRO A 123 8.67 10.94 -0.03
N ALA A 124 8.27 10.43 1.14
CA ALA A 124 8.94 10.75 2.40
C ALA A 124 10.38 10.22 2.39
N LYS A 125 11.27 10.91 3.10
CA LYS A 125 12.66 10.47 3.24
C LYS A 125 13.07 10.52 4.71
N LEU A 126 13.57 9.40 5.23
CA LEU A 126 14.11 9.37 6.57
C LEU A 126 15.44 10.14 6.59
N ALA A 127 15.50 11.23 7.36
CA ALA A 127 16.71 12.03 7.55
C ALA A 127 17.57 11.47 8.69
N SER A 128 16.93 11.12 9.81
CA SER A 128 17.60 10.48 10.95
C SER A 128 16.60 9.73 11.83
N ARG A 129 17.13 8.81 12.65
CA ARG A 129 16.38 8.10 13.69
C ARG A 129 17.24 7.95 14.94
N SER A 130 16.66 8.20 16.10
CA SER A 130 17.23 7.89 17.41
C SER A 130 16.15 7.28 18.30
N GLY A 131 16.20 5.96 18.50
CA GLY A 131 15.15 5.23 19.23
C GLY A 131 13.78 5.37 18.57
N SER A 132 12.83 5.96 19.30
CA SER A 132 11.46 6.26 18.87
C SER A 132 11.31 7.58 18.11
N LYS A 133 12.37 8.39 18.03
CA LYS A 133 12.34 9.72 17.42
C LYS A 133 12.85 9.67 15.99
N TYR A 134 12.05 10.18 15.08
CA TYR A 134 12.30 10.21 13.65
C TYR A 134 12.39 11.66 13.19
N THR A 135 13.36 11.97 12.34
CA THR A 135 13.36 13.19 11.53
C THR A 135 13.10 12.79 10.09
N ILE A 136 12.03 13.34 9.52
CA ILE A 136 11.49 12.92 8.23
C ILE A 136 11.42 14.15 7.32
N ASP A 137 12.08 14.07 6.17
CA ASP A 137 11.96 15.05 5.09
C ASP A 137 10.76 14.74 4.19
N ASN A 138 10.32 15.76 3.44
CA ASN A 138 9.20 15.66 2.50
C ASN A 138 7.87 15.31 3.18
N VAL A 139 7.60 15.84 4.37
CA VAL A 139 6.27 15.75 4.98
C VAL A 139 5.40 16.88 4.42
N ARG A 140 4.23 16.53 3.86
CA ARG A 140 3.27 17.50 3.33
C ARG A 140 2.55 18.19 4.48
N TRP A 141 2.68 19.51 4.60
CA TRP A 141 2.30 20.24 5.81
C TRP A 141 1.21 21.27 5.56
N GLY A 142 1.53 22.40 4.94
CA GLY A 142 0.58 23.47 4.68
C GLY A 142 -0.22 23.23 3.41
N ILE A 143 -1.44 23.72 3.39
CA ILE A 143 -2.32 23.71 2.22
C ILE A 143 -3.04 25.05 2.10
N ARG A 144 -3.15 25.56 0.88
CA ARG A 144 -3.97 26.73 0.56
C ARG A 144 -4.56 26.60 -0.84
N GLN A 145 -5.63 27.35 -1.13
CA GLN A 145 -6.13 27.47 -2.49
C GLN A 145 -5.08 28.16 -3.38
N ASP A 146 -4.90 27.65 -4.59
CA ASP A 146 -4.13 28.33 -5.63
C ASP A 146 -4.93 29.56 -6.11
N PRO A 147 -4.48 30.80 -5.85
CA PRO A 147 -5.25 32.00 -6.18
C PRO A 147 -5.32 32.27 -7.68
N GLU A 148 -4.40 31.68 -8.46
CA GLU A 148 -4.29 31.87 -9.91
C GLU A 148 -4.96 30.73 -10.70
N ALA A 149 -5.44 29.69 -10.01
CA ALA A 149 -6.03 28.55 -10.69
C ALA A 149 -7.48 28.83 -11.08
N ASN A 150 -7.75 28.72 -12.38
CA ASN A 150 -9.11 28.73 -12.95
C ASN A 150 -9.95 27.52 -12.51
N GLU A 151 -9.32 26.57 -11.81
CA GLU A 151 -9.88 25.33 -11.32
C GLU A 151 -9.48 25.09 -9.86
N PRO A 152 -10.29 24.42 -9.01
CA PRO A 152 -9.93 24.11 -7.62
C PRO A 152 -8.68 23.25 -7.56
N LYS A 153 -7.55 23.93 -7.41
CA LYS A 153 -6.21 23.38 -7.22
C LYS A 153 -5.67 23.94 -5.93
N SER A 154 -5.10 23.08 -5.11
CA SER A 154 -4.45 23.47 -3.85
C SER A 154 -2.94 23.54 -4.02
N LEU A 155 -2.31 24.49 -3.34
CA LEU A 155 -0.86 24.54 -3.20
C LEU A 155 -0.48 23.90 -1.88
N HIS A 156 0.53 23.01 -1.91
CA HIS A 156 1.02 22.32 -0.73
C HIS A 156 2.42 22.81 -0.38
N SER A 157 2.70 22.95 0.91
CA SER A 157 4.06 23.13 1.41
C SER A 157 4.60 21.82 1.96
N TRP A 158 5.92 21.69 1.90
CA TRP A 158 6.66 20.51 2.35
C TRP A 158 7.68 20.93 3.39
N THR A 159 7.86 20.12 4.43
CA THR A 159 8.79 20.42 5.52
C THR A 159 9.55 19.19 5.97
N THR A 160 10.56 19.41 6.79
CA THR A 160 11.15 18.39 7.65
C THR A 160 10.38 18.38 8.96
N ALA A 161 9.99 17.21 9.45
CA ALA A 161 9.26 17.06 10.71
C ALA A 161 9.91 16.04 11.63
N ALA A 162 9.82 16.31 12.93
CA ALA A 162 10.15 15.38 14.00
C ALA A 162 8.88 14.63 14.42
N VAL A 163 8.98 13.30 14.52
CA VAL A 163 7.92 12.41 15.04
C VAL A 163 8.48 11.61 16.20
N ASP A 164 7.80 11.60 17.34
CA ASP A 164 8.13 10.73 18.48
C ASP A 164 7.08 9.64 18.63
N ALA A 165 7.47 8.39 18.35
CA ALA A 165 6.55 7.26 18.39
C ALA A 165 6.08 6.89 19.81
N GLU A 166 6.74 7.36 20.89
CA GLU A 166 6.23 7.18 22.26
C GLU A 166 5.01 8.07 22.55
N LYS A 167 4.80 9.10 21.73
CA LYS A 167 3.73 10.08 21.92
C LYS A 167 2.51 9.81 21.06
N VAL A 168 2.48 8.69 20.33
CA VAL A 168 1.26 8.27 19.62
C VAL A 168 0.14 8.05 20.63
N ASP A 169 -1.06 8.53 20.33
CA ASP A 169 -2.22 8.43 21.20
C ASP A 169 -3.26 7.48 20.61
N GLN A 170 -3.84 7.84 19.47
CA GLN A 170 -4.83 7.03 18.77
C GLN A 170 -4.39 6.73 17.34
N VAL A 171 -4.92 5.65 16.80
CA VAL A 171 -4.75 5.28 15.40
C VAL A 171 -6.13 5.09 14.81
N PHE A 172 -6.35 5.68 13.64
CA PHE A 172 -7.57 5.54 12.87
C PHE A 172 -7.25 4.97 11.50
N MET A 173 -8.08 4.05 11.05
CA MET A 173 -8.20 3.73 9.64
C MET A 173 -9.32 4.59 9.08
N VAL A 174 -9.02 5.42 8.09
CA VAL A 174 -9.97 6.39 7.54
C VAL A 174 -10.28 6.05 6.09
N VAL A 175 -11.57 6.03 5.76
CA VAL A 175 -12.07 5.73 4.42
C VAL A 175 -12.53 7.00 3.74
N LEU A 176 -12.08 7.19 2.50
CA LEU A 176 -12.63 8.11 1.53
C LEU A 176 -13.41 7.28 0.49
N PRO A 177 -14.76 7.22 0.58
CA PRO A 177 -15.57 6.54 -0.42
C PRO A 177 -15.40 7.18 -1.80
N MET A 178 -15.32 6.37 -2.86
CA MET A 178 -15.22 6.83 -4.24
C MET A 178 -16.33 6.20 -5.08
N LYS A 179 -16.98 6.93 -5.98
CA LYS A 179 -18.06 6.36 -6.80
C LYS A 179 -17.50 5.32 -7.80
N PRO A 180 -18.09 4.11 -7.92
CA PRO A 180 -19.15 3.55 -7.08
C PRO A 180 -18.62 3.08 -5.70
N GLU A 181 -19.23 3.60 -4.61
CA GLU A 181 -18.71 3.52 -3.23
C GLU A 181 -18.50 2.09 -2.72
N VAL A 182 -19.26 1.13 -3.25
CA VAL A 182 -19.16 -0.28 -2.88
C VAL A 182 -17.86 -0.91 -3.35
N ILE A 183 -17.30 -0.43 -4.46
CA ILE A 183 -16.19 -1.06 -5.17
C ILE A 183 -14.90 -0.27 -4.97
N LEU A 184 -15.00 1.06 -4.89
CA LEU A 184 -13.85 1.94 -4.83
C LEU A 184 -13.88 2.77 -3.55
N ALA A 185 -12.78 2.71 -2.82
CA ALA A 185 -12.51 3.66 -1.75
C ALA A 185 -11.00 3.80 -1.64
N HIS A 186 -10.59 4.94 -1.10
CA HIS A 186 -9.22 5.15 -0.69
C HIS A 186 -9.16 5.04 0.83
N ALA A 187 -8.19 4.29 1.34
CA ALA A 187 -8.00 4.11 2.77
C ALA A 187 -6.64 4.66 3.19
N ILE A 188 -6.61 5.29 4.37
CA ILE A 188 -5.41 5.87 4.96
C ILE A 188 -5.31 5.46 6.44
N LEU A 189 -4.10 5.55 7.00
CA LEU A 189 -3.92 5.54 8.45
C LEU A 189 -3.69 6.96 8.95
N VAL A 190 -4.32 7.31 10.06
CA VAL A 190 -4.15 8.58 10.77
C VAL A 190 -3.71 8.28 12.20
N PHE A 191 -2.59 8.85 12.60
CA PHE A 191 -2.01 8.71 13.93
C PHE A 191 -2.13 10.05 14.65
N THR A 192 -2.82 10.10 15.77
CA THR A 192 -2.87 11.30 16.63
C THR A 192 -1.74 11.26 17.65
N PHE A 193 -1.37 12.43 18.16
CA PHE A 193 -0.24 12.56 19.09
C PHE A 193 -0.60 13.35 20.35
N LYS A 194 0.07 12.99 21.43
CA LYS A 194 0.23 13.85 22.61
C LYS A 194 1.13 15.06 22.24
N PRO A 195 1.07 16.17 23.00
CA PRO A 195 1.85 17.38 22.71
C PRO A 195 3.33 17.12 22.43
N GLY A 196 3.86 17.77 21.39
CA GLY A 196 5.24 17.62 20.92
C GLY A 196 5.55 16.25 20.31
N GLY A 197 4.53 15.48 19.90
CA GLY A 197 4.71 14.18 19.23
C GLY A 197 4.90 14.28 17.72
N PHE A 198 4.42 15.36 17.09
CA PHE A 198 4.59 15.63 15.66
C PHE A 198 4.77 17.12 15.40
N VAL A 199 6.01 17.52 15.10
CA VAL A 199 6.43 18.93 15.07
C VAL A 199 7.25 19.20 13.81
N ASN A 200 6.97 20.28 13.09
CA ASN A 200 7.79 20.67 11.94
C ASN A 200 9.09 21.38 12.35
N LYS A 201 9.94 21.66 11.37
CA LYS A 201 11.21 22.39 11.57
C LYS A 201 11.06 23.78 12.19
N SER A 202 9.91 24.45 12.04
CA SER A 202 9.64 25.76 12.65
C SER A 202 9.10 25.67 14.09
N GLY A 203 8.95 24.47 14.64
CA GLY A 203 8.39 24.26 15.97
C GLY A 203 6.86 24.23 16.01
N SER A 204 6.17 24.28 14.87
CA SER A 204 4.71 24.16 14.82
C SER A 204 4.31 22.70 14.96
N GLU A 205 3.37 22.44 15.86
CA GLU A 205 2.81 21.10 16.07
C GLU A 205 1.65 20.83 15.10
N ALA A 206 1.46 19.57 14.71
CA ALA A 206 0.27 19.10 14.01
C ALA A 206 -0.42 18.02 14.83
N GLN A 207 -1.75 17.95 14.76
CA GLN A 207 -2.53 17.05 15.60
C GLN A 207 -2.34 15.59 15.21
N ALA A 208 -2.17 15.33 13.90
CA ALA A 208 -2.06 13.98 13.40
C ALA A 208 -1.19 13.84 12.14
N LEU A 209 -0.50 12.71 12.07
CA LEU A 209 0.23 12.23 10.90
C LEU A 209 -0.67 11.29 10.11
N THR A 210 -0.75 11.50 8.81
CA THR A 210 -1.48 10.65 7.88
C THR A 210 -0.50 9.93 6.96
N VAL A 211 -0.71 8.62 6.83
CA VAL A 211 -0.03 7.75 5.88
C VAL A 211 -1.01 7.41 4.77
N THR A 212 -0.72 7.86 3.56
CA THR A 212 -1.55 7.64 2.37
C THR A 212 -0.72 6.99 1.27
N ILE A 213 -1.30 5.95 0.66
CA ILE A 213 -0.63 5.11 -0.33
C ILE A 213 -1.39 5.26 -1.64
N GLU A 214 -0.77 5.86 -2.63
CA GLU A 214 -1.46 6.33 -3.82
C GLU A 214 -0.79 5.83 -5.09
N ALA A 215 -1.54 5.79 -6.18
CA ALA A 215 -0.97 5.76 -7.51
C ALA A 215 -0.23 7.10 -7.74
N ALA A 216 1.04 7.04 -8.13
CA ALA A 216 1.81 8.19 -8.57
C ALA A 216 1.31 8.62 -9.95
N LEU A 217 0.62 9.77 -9.98
CA LEU A 217 0.00 10.29 -11.19
C LEU A 217 0.88 11.37 -11.81
N PRO A 218 1.21 11.28 -13.11
CA PRO A 218 1.86 12.36 -13.82
C PRO A 218 1.16 13.72 -13.66
N PRO A 219 1.90 14.85 -13.63
CA PRO A 219 1.29 16.17 -13.56
C PRO A 219 0.21 16.35 -14.64
N GLY A 220 -1.00 16.69 -14.20
CA GLY A 220 -2.15 16.90 -15.09
C GLY A 220 -2.90 15.61 -15.46
N GLU A 221 -2.39 14.43 -15.12
CA GLU A 221 -3.09 13.17 -15.35
C GLU A 221 -4.12 12.90 -14.24
N MET A 222 -5.33 12.53 -14.64
CA MET A 222 -6.37 12.09 -13.73
C MET A 222 -6.27 10.58 -13.50
N TYR A 223 -6.68 10.15 -12.31
CA TYR A 223 -6.76 8.73 -11.97
C TYR A 223 -7.71 7.99 -12.93
N ASP A 224 -7.22 6.91 -13.52
CA ASP A 224 -7.99 6.00 -14.37
C ASP A 224 -7.83 4.57 -13.86
N LEU A 225 -8.96 3.95 -13.54
CA LEU A 225 -9.05 2.58 -13.06
C LEU A 225 -8.39 1.58 -14.01
N ALA A 226 -8.62 1.72 -15.31
CA ALA A 226 -8.09 0.79 -16.32
C ALA A 226 -6.56 0.84 -16.38
N LYS A 227 -5.97 2.01 -16.17
CA LYS A 227 -4.51 2.22 -16.12
C LYS A 227 -3.88 1.58 -14.88
N THR A 228 -4.58 1.56 -13.73
CA THR A 228 -4.06 0.88 -12.51
C THR A 228 -3.93 -0.64 -12.65
N VAL A 229 -4.62 -1.26 -13.62
CA VAL A 229 -4.47 -2.71 -13.89
C VAL A 229 -3.24 -2.99 -14.77
N LYS A 230 -2.83 -2.03 -15.61
CA LYS A 230 -1.84 -2.22 -16.69
C LYS A 230 -0.39 -1.81 -16.33
N LYS A 231 -0.01 -1.79 -15.05
CA LYS A 231 1.32 -1.32 -14.57
C LYS A 231 1.64 0.11 -15.04
N THR A 232 0.64 0.99 -15.10
CA THR A 232 0.82 2.34 -15.65
C THR A 232 1.28 3.33 -14.59
N PHE A 233 0.83 3.18 -13.35
CA PHE A 233 1.18 4.10 -12.27
C PHE A 233 2.15 3.43 -11.29
N ASN A 234 3.24 4.12 -10.98
CA ASN A 234 4.07 3.78 -9.84
C ASN A 234 3.27 3.96 -8.54
N MET A 235 3.77 3.43 -7.43
CA MET A 235 3.19 3.69 -6.12
C MET A 235 3.96 4.79 -5.39
N VAL A 236 3.24 5.62 -4.64
CA VAL A 236 3.82 6.59 -3.71
C VAL A 236 3.22 6.44 -2.33
N TRP A 237 4.07 6.49 -1.31
CA TRP A 237 3.67 6.57 0.09
C TRP A 237 3.95 8.00 0.53
N ASN A 238 2.90 8.78 0.78
CA ASN A 238 3.02 10.14 1.27
C ASN A 238 2.81 10.17 2.79
N LEU A 239 3.62 10.99 3.44
CA LEU A 239 3.41 11.42 4.82
C LEU A 239 2.91 12.87 4.80
N THR A 240 1.77 13.11 5.44
CA THR A 240 1.10 14.41 5.44
C THR A 240 0.51 14.70 6.81
N THR A 241 0.35 15.96 7.17
CA THR A 241 -0.54 16.31 8.29
C THR A 241 -1.98 15.95 7.93
N PHE A 242 -2.79 15.60 8.93
CA PHE A 242 -4.19 15.27 8.69
C PHE A 242 -4.98 16.50 8.23
N GLU A 243 -4.67 17.68 8.78
CA GLU A 243 -5.21 18.98 8.38
C GLU A 243 -5.06 19.21 6.88
N ASN A 244 -3.87 18.94 6.34
CA ASN A 244 -3.58 19.06 4.90
C ASN A 244 -4.44 18.10 4.07
N TYR A 245 -4.44 16.83 4.47
CA TYR A 245 -5.15 15.78 3.76
C TYR A 245 -6.68 16.02 3.77
N ALA A 246 -7.24 16.34 4.94
CA ALA A 246 -8.66 16.61 5.11
C ALA A 246 -9.10 17.80 4.24
N ARG A 247 -8.41 18.94 4.33
CA ARG A 247 -8.74 20.12 3.51
C ARG A 247 -8.62 19.82 2.02
N MET A 248 -7.58 19.10 1.59
CA MET A 248 -7.45 18.68 0.18
C MET A 248 -8.67 17.86 -0.26
N GLN A 249 -9.09 16.89 0.55
CA GLN A 249 -10.18 15.99 0.17
C GLN A 249 -11.56 16.63 0.26
N VAL A 250 -11.89 17.35 1.34
CA VAL A 250 -13.27 17.79 1.61
C VAL A 250 -13.51 19.28 1.34
N GLN A 251 -12.47 20.12 1.33
CA GLN A 251 -12.59 21.55 1.11
C GLN A 251 -12.25 21.94 -0.33
N TYR A 252 -11.04 21.60 -0.79
CA TYR A 252 -10.52 22.11 -2.07
C TYR A 252 -10.87 21.25 -3.29
N ASN A 253 -11.21 19.97 -3.11
CA ASN A 253 -11.72 19.16 -4.21
C ASN A 253 -13.17 19.55 -4.56
N LYS A 254 -13.50 19.49 -5.87
CA LYS A 254 -14.85 19.80 -6.39
C LYS A 254 -15.95 18.83 -5.94
N SER A 255 -15.59 17.59 -5.64
CA SER A 255 -16.57 16.56 -5.26
C SER A 255 -16.91 16.66 -3.79
N GLU A 256 -18.19 16.47 -3.47
CA GLU A 256 -18.64 16.21 -2.10
C GLU A 256 -18.01 14.90 -1.62
N LYS A 257 -16.91 15.04 -0.91
CA LYS A 257 -16.15 13.95 -0.32
C LYS A 257 -16.37 13.95 1.19
N ARG A 258 -16.30 12.77 1.76
CA ARG A 258 -16.37 12.54 3.21
C ARG A 258 -15.30 11.54 3.63
N LEU A 259 -14.82 11.70 4.86
CA LEU A 259 -13.83 10.85 5.50
C LEU A 259 -14.50 10.16 6.68
N ILE A 260 -14.55 8.82 6.65
CA ILE A 260 -15.20 8.01 7.68
C ILE A 260 -14.12 7.39 8.55
N PHE A 261 -14.17 7.63 9.86
CA PHE A 261 -13.14 7.22 10.80
C PHE A 261 -13.52 5.94 11.53
N TYR A 262 -12.61 4.98 11.51
CA TYR A 262 -12.70 3.75 12.27
C TYR A 262 -11.48 3.69 13.20
N LYS A 263 -11.72 3.67 14.51
CA LYS A 263 -10.63 3.55 15.48
C LYS A 263 -9.98 2.18 15.37
N VAL A 264 -8.66 2.12 15.36
CA VAL A 264 -7.92 0.85 15.38
C VAL A 264 -7.68 0.43 16.84
N ASN A 265 -8.17 -0.74 17.20
CA ASN A 265 -8.13 -1.28 18.55
C ASN A 265 -6.78 -1.94 18.83
N LEU A 266 -5.78 -1.13 19.14
CA LEU A 266 -4.42 -1.56 19.48
C LEU A 266 -4.05 -1.12 20.88
N ASN A 267 -3.20 -1.89 21.56
CA ASN A 267 -2.54 -1.43 22.78
C ASN A 267 -1.41 -0.42 22.45
N GLU A 268 -0.88 0.26 23.47
CA GLU A 268 0.13 1.31 23.29
C GLU A 268 1.39 0.83 22.55
N ALA A 269 1.88 -0.38 22.86
CA ALA A 269 3.05 -0.95 22.20
C ALA A 269 2.79 -1.24 20.72
N GLN A 270 1.59 -1.74 20.39
CA GLN A 270 1.17 -1.99 19.02
C GLN A 270 0.98 -0.70 18.22
N LYS A 271 0.37 0.34 18.81
CA LYS A 271 0.23 1.66 18.15
C LYS A 271 1.59 2.25 17.79
N LYS A 272 2.52 2.22 18.76
CA LYS A 272 3.90 2.67 18.59
C LYS A 272 4.59 1.89 17.48
N GLN A 273 4.55 0.56 17.52
CA GLN A 273 5.19 -0.27 16.50
C GLN A 273 4.57 -0.03 15.11
N LEU A 274 3.25 0.14 15.02
CA LEU A 274 2.57 0.40 13.75
C LEU A 274 3.01 1.73 13.14
N LEU A 275 3.14 2.79 13.96
CA LEU A 275 3.65 4.08 13.50
C LEU A 275 5.10 3.96 13.03
N GLN A 276 5.95 3.25 13.78
CA GLN A 276 7.36 3.03 13.41
C GLN A 276 7.47 2.29 12.07
N ASP A 277 6.69 1.22 11.89
CA ASP A 277 6.64 0.45 10.66
C ASP A 277 6.09 1.30 9.50
N ALA A 278 5.03 2.06 9.72
CA ALA A 278 4.45 2.91 8.68
C ALA A 278 5.42 4.00 8.21
N ILE A 279 6.15 4.65 9.13
CA ILE A 279 7.20 5.62 8.78
C ILE A 279 8.32 4.94 7.99
N ALA A 280 8.78 3.77 8.47
CA ALA A 280 9.85 3.03 7.80
C ALA A 280 9.44 2.64 6.37
N GLU A 281 8.25 2.06 6.20
CA GLU A 281 7.71 1.68 4.89
C GLU A 281 7.44 2.87 3.97
N ALA A 282 7.02 4.02 4.51
CA ALA A 282 6.80 5.24 3.72
C ALA A 282 8.11 5.89 3.25
N CYS A 283 9.20 5.71 4.00
CA CYS A 283 10.52 6.25 3.66
C CYS A 283 11.37 5.31 2.78
N LYS A 284 10.87 4.11 2.44
CA LYS A 284 11.59 3.19 1.54
C LYS A 284 11.64 3.76 0.13
N ASN A 285 12.76 3.51 -0.56
CA ASN A 285 12.85 3.73 -1.99
C ASN A 285 12.05 2.65 -2.74
N ARG A 286 10.85 3.04 -3.18
CA ARG A 286 9.89 2.20 -3.93
C ARG A 286 9.95 2.41 -5.44
N ARG A 287 11.03 3.01 -5.95
CA ARG A 287 11.17 3.25 -7.39
C ARG A 287 11.07 1.93 -8.17
N GLY A 288 10.22 1.93 -9.19
CA GLY A 288 9.89 0.75 -10.01
C GLY A 288 8.79 -0.15 -9.43
N GLU A 289 8.22 0.22 -8.28
CA GLU A 289 7.07 -0.47 -7.68
C GLU A 289 5.76 0.05 -8.27
N PHE A 290 4.93 -0.85 -8.82
CA PHE A 290 3.67 -0.46 -9.45
C PHE A 290 2.48 -0.56 -8.50
N TYR A 291 1.62 0.45 -8.56
CA TYR A 291 0.30 0.41 -7.94
C TYR A 291 -0.60 -0.54 -8.74
N HIS A 292 -1.37 -1.36 -8.04
CA HIS A 292 -2.34 -2.27 -8.65
C HIS A 292 -3.59 -2.39 -7.79
N ILE A 293 -4.74 -2.04 -8.36
CA ILE A 293 -6.02 -1.94 -7.63
C ILE A 293 -6.39 -3.16 -6.78
N THR A 294 -6.02 -4.38 -7.17
CA THR A 294 -6.35 -5.59 -6.37
C THR A 294 -5.18 -6.20 -5.60
N ARG A 295 -3.93 -5.80 -5.87
CA ARG A 295 -2.73 -6.52 -5.36
C ARG A 295 -1.82 -5.63 -4.52
N ASN A 296 -1.52 -4.45 -5.04
CA ASN A 296 -0.66 -3.46 -4.40
C ASN A 296 -1.37 -2.11 -4.39
N ASN A 297 -2.34 -1.98 -3.49
CA ASN A 297 -3.20 -0.81 -3.35
C ASN A 297 -3.12 -0.27 -1.92
N CYS A 298 -3.79 0.85 -1.64
CA CYS A 298 -3.82 1.43 -0.30
C CYS A 298 -4.29 0.44 0.78
N ILE A 299 -5.45 -0.17 0.61
CA ILE A 299 -6.06 -1.08 1.60
C ILE A 299 -5.17 -2.30 1.90
N ASN A 300 -4.67 -2.98 0.87
CA ASN A 300 -3.80 -4.16 1.06
C ASN A 300 -2.55 -3.80 1.86
N ASN A 301 -1.93 -2.66 1.55
CA ASN A 301 -0.75 -2.20 2.25
C ASN A 301 -1.04 -1.81 3.71
N LEU A 302 -2.19 -1.19 3.99
CA LEU A 302 -2.59 -0.91 5.36
C LEU A 302 -2.86 -2.19 6.15
N VAL A 303 -3.48 -3.20 5.55
CA VAL A 303 -3.68 -4.50 6.20
C VAL A 303 -2.34 -5.21 6.44
N ILE A 304 -1.38 -5.11 5.50
CA ILE A 304 -0.01 -5.61 5.71
C ILE A 304 0.63 -4.93 6.92
N LEU A 305 0.53 -3.60 7.04
CA LEU A 305 1.04 -2.87 8.20
C LEU A 305 0.38 -3.31 9.51
N LEU A 306 -0.96 -3.42 9.54
CA LEU A 306 -1.70 -3.91 10.71
C LEU A 306 -1.24 -5.31 11.10
N ASN A 307 -1.08 -6.20 10.12
CA ASN A 307 -0.57 -7.55 10.35
C ASN A 307 0.80 -7.59 11.01
N ARG A 308 1.63 -6.54 10.95
CA ARG A 308 2.94 -6.56 11.63
C ARG A 308 2.80 -6.47 13.14
N VAL A 309 1.73 -5.83 13.62
CA VAL A 309 1.52 -5.57 15.06
C VAL A 309 0.44 -6.42 15.71
N LEU A 310 -0.46 -7.02 14.93
CA LEU A 310 -1.51 -7.89 15.45
C LEU A 310 -0.94 -9.23 15.96
N ASP A 311 -1.48 -9.74 17.06
CA ASP A 311 -1.11 -11.06 17.59
C ASP A 311 -1.65 -12.17 16.66
N GLU A 312 -2.94 -12.11 16.32
CA GLU A 312 -3.55 -12.96 15.30
C GLU A 312 -3.46 -12.27 13.93
N LYS A 313 -2.68 -12.88 13.01
CA LYS A 313 -2.48 -12.33 11.67
C LYS A 313 -3.74 -12.50 10.82
N LEU A 314 -4.15 -11.43 10.15
CA LEU A 314 -5.12 -11.49 9.07
C LEU A 314 -4.51 -12.25 7.90
N HIS A 315 -5.11 -13.40 7.64
CA HIS A 315 -4.83 -14.18 6.47
C HIS A 315 -5.29 -13.45 5.21
N MET A 316 -4.34 -12.93 4.44
CA MET A 316 -4.63 -12.27 3.15
C MET A 316 -5.14 -13.25 2.07
N TRP A 317 -5.06 -14.58 2.32
CA TRP A 317 -5.31 -15.66 1.35
C TRP A 317 -6.77 -16.09 1.18
N TRP A 318 -7.73 -15.44 1.86
CA TRP A 318 -9.17 -15.67 1.70
C TRP A 318 -9.70 -15.06 0.39
N ILE A 319 -8.81 -14.54 -0.45
CA ILE A 319 -9.04 -14.10 -1.82
C ILE A 319 -8.37 -15.12 -2.74
N PRO A 320 -9.07 -16.17 -3.21
CA PRO A 320 -8.49 -17.16 -4.12
C PRO A 320 -7.93 -16.49 -5.38
N ASN A 321 -6.64 -16.72 -5.67
CA ASN A 321 -5.90 -16.11 -6.79
C ASN A 321 -6.46 -16.39 -8.20
N ALA A 322 -7.46 -17.26 -8.35
CA ALA A 322 -8.03 -17.66 -9.63
C ALA A 322 -9.28 -16.85 -10.04
N LEU A 323 -9.90 -16.09 -9.13
CA LEU A 323 -11.03 -15.21 -9.42
C LEU A 323 -10.72 -13.82 -8.88
N TYR A 324 -9.98 -13.03 -9.67
CA TYR A 324 -9.81 -11.59 -9.50
C TYR A 324 -11.17 -10.89 -9.58
N ASN A 325 -11.89 -10.90 -8.48
CA ASN A 325 -13.18 -10.24 -8.36
C ASN A 325 -12.98 -8.98 -7.52
N MET A 326 -13.23 -7.80 -8.12
CA MET A 326 -13.17 -6.51 -7.42
C MET A 326 -14.04 -6.50 -6.16
N THR A 327 -15.06 -7.37 -6.07
CA THR A 327 -15.87 -7.53 -4.85
C THR A 327 -15.09 -8.10 -3.67
N VAL A 328 -14.11 -8.99 -3.84
CA VAL A 328 -13.40 -9.58 -2.68
C VAL A 328 -12.33 -8.63 -2.11
N THR A 329 -11.72 -7.81 -2.98
CA THR A 329 -10.85 -6.70 -2.57
C THR A 329 -11.62 -5.40 -2.34
N ALA A 330 -12.96 -5.46 -2.37
CA ALA A 330 -13.76 -4.27 -2.21
C ALA A 330 -13.58 -3.73 -0.78
N PRO A 331 -13.45 -2.41 -0.61
CA PRO A 331 -13.29 -1.78 0.68
C PRO A 331 -14.30 -2.27 1.72
N ILE A 332 -15.58 -2.40 1.33
CA ILE A 332 -16.64 -2.83 2.24
C ILE A 332 -16.34 -4.18 2.91
N HIS A 333 -15.84 -5.17 2.17
CA HIS A 333 -15.57 -6.50 2.74
C HIS A 333 -14.36 -6.49 3.67
N VAL A 334 -13.31 -5.73 3.33
CA VAL A 334 -12.13 -5.60 4.18
C VAL A 334 -12.52 -4.93 5.50
N PHE A 335 -13.19 -3.78 5.45
CA PHE A 335 -13.63 -3.07 6.66
C PHE A 335 -14.60 -3.90 7.50
N LYS A 336 -15.56 -4.59 6.88
CA LYS A 336 -16.44 -5.53 7.59
C LYS A 336 -15.66 -6.62 8.30
N THR A 337 -14.65 -7.21 7.65
CA THR A 337 -13.82 -8.25 8.26
C THR A 337 -13.00 -7.71 9.44
N LEU A 338 -12.41 -6.51 9.29
CA LEU A 338 -11.67 -5.85 10.37
C LEU A 338 -12.56 -5.54 11.58
N MET A 339 -13.78 -5.07 11.35
CA MET A 339 -14.78 -4.83 12.40
C MET A 339 -15.20 -6.13 13.09
N GLN A 340 -15.50 -7.18 12.31
CA GLN A 340 -15.89 -8.50 12.86
C GLN A 340 -14.79 -9.15 13.70
N LYS A 341 -13.52 -8.90 13.38
CA LYS A 341 -12.36 -9.34 14.17
C LYS A 341 -12.01 -8.40 15.32
N GLY A 342 -12.76 -7.32 15.51
CA GLY A 342 -12.53 -6.33 16.57
C GLY A 342 -11.24 -5.52 16.39
N ILE A 343 -10.62 -5.54 15.20
CA ILE A 343 -9.38 -4.81 14.91
C ILE A 343 -9.65 -3.33 14.72
N ILE A 344 -10.82 -3.00 14.16
CA ILE A 344 -11.33 -1.63 14.12
C ILE A 344 -12.71 -1.57 14.76
N SER A 345 -13.07 -0.41 15.32
CA SER A 345 -14.42 -0.14 15.84
C SER A 345 -15.43 0.09 14.72
N ASP A 346 -16.70 0.24 15.09
CA ASP A 346 -17.68 0.91 14.23
C ASP A 346 -17.23 2.34 13.89
N ALA A 347 -17.83 2.93 12.86
CA ALA A 347 -17.53 4.29 12.44
C ALA A 347 -17.76 5.27 13.62
N GLU A 348 -16.70 5.95 14.03
CA GLU A 348 -16.72 6.84 15.19
C GLU A 348 -17.30 8.21 14.83
N PHE A 349 -16.87 8.74 13.68
CA PHE A 349 -17.41 9.98 13.12
C PHE A 349 -17.14 10.08 11.62
N GLU A 350 -17.82 11.03 10.99
CA GLU A 350 -17.60 11.42 9.60
C GLU A 350 -17.14 12.88 9.54
N LEU A 351 -16.09 13.14 8.77
CA LEU A 351 -15.62 14.48 8.43
C LEU A 351 -15.97 14.81 6.99
N ASN A 352 -16.66 15.92 6.77
CA ASN A 352 -17.04 16.41 5.46
C ASN A 352 -16.96 17.95 5.44
N ARG A 353 -17.38 18.58 4.34
CA ARG A 353 -17.27 20.03 4.19
C ARG A 353 -18.04 20.82 5.26
N SER A 354 -19.19 20.32 5.73
CA SER A 354 -20.06 21.07 6.64
C SER A 354 -19.54 21.13 8.07
N ASN A 355 -18.74 20.13 8.50
CA ASN A 355 -18.21 20.06 9.86
C ASN A 355 -16.69 20.25 9.94
N LEU A 356 -15.98 20.38 8.82
CA LEU A 356 -14.52 20.55 8.79
C LEU A 356 -14.02 21.70 9.70
N ALA A 357 -14.72 22.83 9.70
CA ALA A 357 -14.36 24.01 10.47
C ALA A 357 -14.42 23.77 12.00
N SER A 358 -15.23 22.83 12.46
CA SER A 358 -15.32 22.46 13.89
C SER A 358 -14.09 21.68 14.36
N TYR A 359 -13.42 20.95 13.45
CA TYR A 359 -12.20 20.20 13.76
C TYR A 359 -10.93 21.02 13.51
N PHE A 360 -10.97 21.95 12.54
CA PHE A 360 -9.85 22.84 12.21
C PHE A 360 -10.29 24.30 12.19
N PRO A 361 -10.67 24.88 13.34
CA PRO A 361 -11.01 26.30 13.41
C PRO A 361 -9.77 27.10 12.99
N ALA A 362 -9.90 27.79 11.85
CA ALA A 362 -8.95 28.69 11.19
C ALA A 362 -7.45 28.60 11.61
N LEU A 363 -6.64 28.08 10.67
CA LEU A 363 -5.21 28.43 10.53
C LEU A 363 -5.11 29.50 9.45
#